data_AF-A0A9P0B836-F1
#
_entry.id   AF-A0A9P0B836-F1
#
_cell.length_a   1.000
_cell.length_b   1.000
_cell.length_c   1.000
_cell.angle_alpha   90.00
_cell.angle_beta   90.00
_cell.angle_gamma   90.00
#
_symmetry.space_group_name_H-M   'P 1'
#
loop_
_entity.id
_entity.type
_entity.pdbx_description
1 polymer ?
#
loop_
_entity_poly.entity_id
_entity_poly.type
_entity_poly.pdbx_seq_one_letter_code
_entity_poly.pdbx_strand_id
1 'polypeptide(L)'
;MDYIIQDLNAYISKDQYKSFLVVSNSLERMNTSWQFLSLRPKEKILENKRKWWKYAYLALLEQRVKPYSWSRIKKVRKNFKQYVETYKNIVLKPNNTEPNNVTNTFKASIKIEGLIMEGANAEELLSPIVSSEHLSDSPAYFFKAELEKMPENSLSPYKLGVVMDSVEILYNKQSLTEITKFFDLQIDTPTFLYNFVETRPSKIENFCRNKLEERWDLSLNIKVPYVVIPESGCFLK
;
A
#
# COMPACT_ATOMS: atom_id res chain seq x y z
N MET A 1 -6.61 1.44 9.74
CA MET A 1 -7.20 1.21 11.08
C MET A 1 -8.27 0.18 10.84
N ASP A 2 -7.94 -1.08 11.10
CA ASP A 2 -8.76 -2.21 10.71
C ASP A 2 -9.56 -2.64 11.94
N TYR A 3 -10.87 -2.44 11.90
CA TYR A 3 -11.78 -2.87 12.96
C TYR A 3 -12.47 -4.16 12.50
N ILE A 4 -12.16 -5.26 13.18
CA ILE A 4 -12.85 -6.54 12.99
C ILE A 4 -13.94 -6.62 14.05
N ILE A 5 -15.19 -6.35 13.66
CA ILE A 5 -16.36 -6.53 14.53
C ILE A 5 -16.88 -7.94 14.28
N GLN A 6 -16.69 -8.83 15.26
CA GLN A 6 -16.96 -10.26 15.09
C GLN A 6 -18.45 -10.62 15.19
N ASP A 7 -19.24 -9.95 16.03
CA ASP A 7 -20.71 -10.08 16.05
C ASP A 7 -21.35 -8.91 16.81
N LEU A 8 -22.43 -8.33 16.27
CA LEU A 8 -23.21 -7.27 16.92
C LEU A 8 -24.70 -7.65 16.95
N ASN A 9 -25.17 -8.14 18.09
CA ASN A 9 -26.59 -8.37 18.34
C ASN A 9 -27.20 -7.15 19.03
N ALA A 10 -27.98 -6.36 18.29
CA ALA A 10 -28.66 -5.17 18.81
C ALA A 10 -30.18 -5.36 18.84
N TYR A 11 -30.78 -5.21 20.02
CA TYR A 11 -32.23 -5.17 20.21
C TYR A 11 -32.66 -3.72 20.42
N ILE A 12 -33.49 -3.20 19.52
CA ILE A 12 -33.94 -1.80 19.53
C ILE A 12 -35.44 -1.77 19.78
N SER A 13 -35.86 -1.08 20.84
CA SER A 13 -37.28 -0.83 21.11
C SER A 13 -37.86 0.20 20.13
N LYS A 14 -39.20 0.20 19.97
CA LYS A 14 -39.89 1.12 19.03
C LYS A 14 -39.60 2.60 19.32
N ASP A 15 -39.48 2.98 20.59
CA ASP A 15 -39.20 4.37 20.97
C ASP A 15 -37.73 4.74 20.73
N GLN A 16 -36.79 3.82 20.99
CA GLN A 16 -35.38 4.01 20.62
C GLN A 16 -35.20 4.14 19.11
N TYR A 17 -35.94 3.37 18.30
CA TYR A 17 -35.92 3.50 16.84
C TYR A 17 -36.36 4.90 16.39
N LYS A 18 -37.44 5.44 16.97
CA LYS A 18 -37.89 6.80 16.67
C LYS A 18 -36.83 7.83 17.04
N SER A 19 -36.21 7.70 18.21
CA SER A 19 -35.10 8.57 18.63
C SER A 19 -33.93 8.49 17.67
N PHE A 20 -33.56 7.29 17.23
CA PHE A 20 -32.50 7.08 16.24
C PHE A 20 -32.82 7.77 14.91
N LEU A 21 -34.06 7.65 14.44
CA LEU A 21 -34.50 8.30 13.22
C LEU A 21 -34.45 9.85 13.32
N VAL A 22 -34.82 10.41 14.47
CA VAL A 22 -34.69 11.87 14.73
C VAL A 22 -33.21 12.29 14.71
N VAL A 23 -32.32 11.50 15.34
CA VAL A 23 -30.88 11.76 15.33
C VAL A 23 -30.32 11.69 13.91
N SER A 24 -30.64 10.64 13.16
CA SER A 24 -30.23 10.48 11.76
C SER A 24 -30.65 11.67 10.90
N ASN A 25 -31.93 12.07 10.98
CA ASN A 25 -32.44 13.26 10.28
C ASN A 25 -31.71 14.55 10.71
N SER A 26 -31.36 14.68 12.00
CA SER A 26 -30.61 15.85 12.48
C SER A 26 -29.17 15.89 11.95
N LEU A 27 -28.52 14.73 11.80
CA LEU A 27 -27.19 14.59 11.22
C LEU A 27 -27.19 14.94 9.72
N GLU A 28 -28.20 14.50 8.97
CA GLU A 28 -28.35 14.89 7.56
C GLU A 28 -28.50 16.41 7.40
N ARG A 29 -29.34 17.03 8.25
CA ARG A 29 -29.49 18.48 8.29
C ARG A 29 -28.17 19.17 8.66
N MET A 30 -27.43 18.62 9.62
CA MET A 30 -26.12 19.16 10.02
C MET A 30 -25.13 19.10 8.85
N ASN A 31 -25.02 17.95 8.19
CA ASN A 31 -24.11 17.77 7.05
C ASN A 31 -24.45 18.71 5.89
N THR A 32 -25.74 18.88 5.60
CA THR A 32 -26.20 19.86 4.59
C THR A 32 -25.86 21.29 5.00
N SER A 33 -26.07 21.64 6.27
CA SER A 33 -25.78 22.98 6.78
C SER A 33 -24.28 23.29 6.86
N TRP A 34 -23.43 22.29 7.07
CA TRP A 34 -21.97 22.42 7.13
C TRP A 34 -21.38 22.89 5.80
N GLN A 35 -21.95 22.47 4.67
CA GLN A 35 -21.50 22.96 3.35
C GLN A 35 -21.67 24.48 3.19
N PHE A 36 -22.62 25.07 3.91
CA PHE A 36 -22.94 26.50 3.84
C PHE A 36 -22.58 27.24 5.13
N LEU A 37 -21.69 26.67 5.96
CA LEU A 37 -21.34 27.25 7.27
C LEU A 37 -20.73 28.66 7.13
N SER A 38 -20.03 28.92 6.03
CA SER A 38 -19.44 30.23 5.70
C SER A 38 -20.48 31.34 5.54
N LEU A 39 -21.71 31.02 5.12
CA LEU A 39 -22.81 31.96 4.92
C LEU A 39 -23.67 32.15 6.17
N ARG A 40 -23.44 31.35 7.22
CA ARG A 40 -24.30 31.29 8.41
C ARG A 40 -24.18 32.57 9.25
N PRO A 41 -25.29 33.24 9.60
CA PRO A 41 -25.26 34.39 10.51
C PRO A 41 -24.77 34.00 11.92
N LYS A 42 -24.03 34.90 12.58
CA LYS A 42 -23.60 34.73 13.98
C LYS A 42 -24.70 35.05 15.00
N GLU A 43 -25.69 35.85 14.61
CA GLU A 43 -26.82 36.29 15.45
C GLU A 43 -27.86 35.17 15.63
N LYS A 44 -28.61 35.19 16.74
CA LYS A 44 -29.69 34.22 16.96
C LYS A 44 -30.85 34.48 15.99
N ILE A 45 -31.63 33.44 15.71
CA ILE A 45 -32.80 33.51 14.79
C ILE A 45 -33.81 34.57 15.26
N LEU A 46 -34.02 34.66 16.58
CA LEU A 46 -34.97 35.59 17.18
C LEU A 46 -34.53 37.05 17.07
N GLU A 47 -33.22 37.31 17.12
CA GLU A 47 -32.63 38.66 17.04
C GLU A 47 -32.77 39.24 15.62
N ASN A 48 -32.52 38.42 14.59
CA ASN A 48 -32.51 38.91 13.21
C ASN A 48 -33.02 37.89 12.18
N LYS A 49 -34.35 37.79 12.11
CA LYS A 49 -35.04 36.87 11.17
C LYS A 49 -34.66 37.14 9.71
N ARG A 50 -34.44 38.40 9.30
CA ARG A 50 -34.13 38.77 7.90
C ARG A 50 -32.78 38.19 7.44
N LYS A 51 -31.74 38.23 8.27
CA LYS A 51 -30.44 37.63 7.93
C LYS A 51 -30.54 36.11 7.75
N TRP A 52 -31.33 35.44 8.59
CA TRP A 52 -31.56 34.00 8.49
C TRP A 52 -32.33 33.60 7.23
N TRP A 53 -33.32 34.40 6.81
CA TRP A 53 -34.00 34.21 5.52
C TRP A 53 -33.06 34.42 4.33
N LYS A 54 -32.19 35.45 4.39
CA LYS A 54 -31.17 35.68 3.35
C LYS A 54 -30.18 34.51 3.26
N TYR A 55 -29.77 33.96 4.40
CA TYR A 55 -28.94 32.75 4.44
C TYR A 55 -29.63 31.56 3.78
N ALA A 56 -30.87 31.25 4.16
CA ALA A 56 -31.63 30.13 3.60
C ALA A 56 -31.80 30.26 2.09
N TYR A 57 -32.11 31.47 1.62
CA TYR A 57 -32.20 31.78 0.18
C TYR A 57 -30.87 31.54 -0.54
N LEU A 58 -29.77 32.07 -0.02
CA LEU A 58 -28.45 31.92 -0.64
C LEU A 58 -28.02 30.45 -0.65
N ALA A 59 -28.20 29.71 0.46
CA ALA A 59 -27.86 28.28 0.52
C ALA A 59 -28.63 27.48 -0.52
N LEU A 60 -29.94 27.72 -0.69
CA LEU A 60 -30.75 27.07 -1.73
C LEU A 60 -30.28 27.44 -3.14
N LEU A 61 -29.96 28.72 -3.38
CA LEU A 61 -29.46 29.19 -4.67
C LEU A 61 -28.12 28.55 -5.01
N GLU A 62 -27.22 28.41 -4.04
CA GLU A 62 -25.92 27.74 -4.23
C GLU A 62 -26.08 26.23 -4.46
N GLN A 63 -26.98 25.57 -3.74
CA GLN A 63 -27.22 24.14 -3.88
C GLN A 63 -27.89 23.77 -5.20
N ARG A 64 -28.92 24.53 -5.61
CA ARG A 64 -29.81 24.14 -6.73
C ARG A 64 -29.49 24.85 -8.04
N VAL A 65 -29.02 26.11 -8.01
CA VAL A 65 -28.95 26.96 -9.22
C VAL A 65 -27.51 27.21 -9.68
N LYS A 66 -26.59 27.63 -8.80
CA LYS A 66 -25.18 27.86 -9.16
C LYS A 66 -24.42 26.67 -9.77
N PRO A 67 -24.70 25.38 -9.49
CA PRO A 67 -24.07 24.29 -10.24
C PRO A 67 -24.34 24.33 -11.75
N TYR A 68 -25.38 25.03 -12.20
CA TYR A 68 -25.75 25.18 -13.62
C TYR A 68 -25.20 26.45 -14.28
N SER A 69 -23.93 26.80 -14.01
CA SER A 69 -23.26 27.84 -14.80
C SER A 69 -22.83 27.31 -16.16
N TRP A 70 -22.89 28.15 -17.21
CA TRP A 70 -22.54 27.71 -18.56
C TRP A 70 -21.10 27.18 -18.67
N SER A 71 -20.15 27.80 -17.96
CA SER A 71 -18.77 27.33 -17.86
C SER A 71 -18.68 25.92 -17.25
N ARG A 72 -19.48 25.63 -16.22
CA ARG A 72 -19.52 24.32 -15.57
C ARG A 72 -20.21 23.27 -16.45
N ILE A 73 -21.31 23.63 -17.12
CA ILE A 73 -22.00 22.76 -18.10
C ILE A 73 -21.06 22.42 -19.27
N LYS A 74 -20.32 23.40 -19.80
CA LYS A 74 -19.32 23.19 -20.86
C LYS A 74 -18.21 22.24 -20.41
N LYS A 75 -17.71 22.39 -19.17
CA LYS A 75 -16.71 21.47 -18.58
C LYS A 75 -17.26 20.06 -18.44
N VAL A 76 -18.47 19.89 -17.91
CA VAL A 76 -19.12 18.58 -17.78
C VAL A 76 -19.29 17.91 -19.15
N ARG A 77 -19.75 18.64 -20.17
CA ARG A 77 -19.87 18.12 -21.54
C ARG A 77 -18.52 17.73 -22.14
N LYS A 78 -17.47 18.52 -21.90
CA LYS A 78 -16.10 18.19 -22.34
C LYS A 78 -15.62 16.89 -21.68
N ASN A 79 -15.78 16.77 -20.37
CA ASN A 79 -15.40 15.57 -19.61
C ASN A 79 -16.17 14.34 -20.08
N PHE A 80 -17.48 14.47 -20.32
CA PHE A 80 -18.30 13.38 -20.84
C PHE A 80 -17.82 12.91 -22.22
N LYS A 81 -17.50 13.86 -23.12
CA LYS A 81 -16.95 13.52 -24.44
C LYS A 81 -15.62 12.77 -24.32
N GLN A 82 -14.72 13.23 -23.46
CA GLN A 82 -13.44 12.58 -23.19
C GLN A 82 -13.62 11.18 -22.58
N TYR A 83 -14.56 11.01 -21.67
CA TYR A 83 -14.91 9.70 -21.11
C TYR A 83 -15.41 8.73 -22.19
N VAL A 84 -16.31 9.18 -23.06
CA VAL A 84 -16.82 8.34 -24.15
C VAL A 84 -15.71 7.97 -25.14
N GLU A 85 -14.81 8.89 -25.49
CA GLU A 85 -13.67 8.62 -26.37
C GLU A 85 -12.69 7.62 -25.75
N THR A 86 -12.32 7.82 -24.48
CA THR A 86 -11.44 6.88 -23.76
C THR A 86 -12.05 5.49 -23.65
N TYR A 87 -13.34 5.39 -23.34
CA TYR A 87 -14.03 4.11 -23.27
C TYR A 87 -14.12 3.42 -24.64
N LYS A 88 -14.43 4.16 -25.71
CA LYS A 88 -14.39 3.63 -27.08
C LYS A 88 -13.01 3.07 -27.44
N ASN A 89 -11.94 3.77 -27.06
CA ASN A 89 -10.57 3.31 -27.31
C ASN A 89 -10.26 2.00 -26.58
N ILE A 90 -10.72 1.84 -25.33
CA ILE A 90 -10.55 0.60 -24.55
C ILE A 90 -11.28 -0.56 -25.24
N VAL A 91 -12.53 -0.35 -25.67
CA VAL A 91 -13.34 -1.40 -26.30
C VAL A 91 -12.79 -1.80 -27.68
N LEU A 92 -12.31 -0.83 -28.47
CA LEU A 92 -11.79 -1.08 -29.82
C LEU A 92 -10.39 -1.70 -29.83
N LYS A 93 -9.62 -1.58 -28.74
CA LYS A 93 -8.26 -2.12 -28.61
C LYS A 93 -8.09 -2.96 -27.33
N PRO A 94 -8.72 -4.14 -27.23
CA PRO A 94 -8.68 -4.97 -26.03
C PRO A 94 -7.28 -5.58 -25.76
N ASN A 95 -6.45 -5.75 -26.79
CA ASN A 95 -5.17 -6.47 -26.71
C ASN A 95 -3.94 -5.62 -27.08
N ASN A 96 -4.03 -4.29 -27.12
CA ASN A 96 -2.82 -3.48 -27.28
C ASN A 96 -2.05 -3.47 -25.94
N THR A 97 -1.13 -4.42 -25.81
CA THR A 97 0.09 -4.33 -24.99
C THR A 97 1.05 -3.26 -25.50
N GLU A 98 0.57 -2.27 -26.24
CA GLU A 98 1.32 -1.06 -26.47
C GLU A 98 1.15 -0.23 -25.19
N PRO A 99 2.22 -0.01 -24.40
CA PRO A 99 2.14 0.96 -23.34
C PRO A 99 1.63 2.26 -23.96
N ASN A 100 0.60 2.87 -23.36
CA ASN A 100 0.14 4.19 -23.78
C ASN A 100 1.32 5.15 -23.63
N ASN A 101 2.10 5.35 -24.70
CA ASN A 101 3.25 6.27 -24.75
C ASN A 101 2.83 7.73 -24.48
N VAL A 102 1.52 8.02 -24.46
CA VAL A 102 0.94 9.30 -24.11
C VAL A 102 1.07 9.59 -22.60
N THR A 103 1.19 8.56 -21.77
CA THR A 103 1.35 8.67 -20.31
C THR A 103 2.55 7.85 -19.91
N ASN A 104 3.67 8.53 -19.66
CA ASN A 104 4.97 8.03 -19.21
C ASN A 104 4.88 7.15 -17.94
N THR A 105 4.30 5.96 -18.07
CA THR A 105 3.91 5.03 -17.01
C THR A 105 4.42 3.65 -17.38
N PHE A 106 4.92 2.91 -16.41
CA PHE A 106 5.41 1.56 -16.62
C PHE A 106 5.13 0.73 -15.38
N LYS A 107 5.03 -0.59 -15.57
CA LYS A 107 4.96 -1.56 -14.49
C LYS A 107 5.99 -2.64 -14.74
N ALA A 108 6.90 -2.84 -13.81
CA ALA A 108 7.88 -3.91 -13.82
C ALA A 108 7.64 -4.82 -12.61
N SER A 109 7.66 -6.14 -12.80
CA SER A 109 7.46 -7.10 -11.72
C SER A 109 8.44 -8.27 -11.82
N ILE A 110 9.08 -8.60 -10.71
CA ILE A 110 9.94 -9.77 -10.55
C ILE A 110 9.33 -10.65 -9.48
N LYS A 111 9.23 -11.96 -9.75
CA LYS A 111 8.76 -12.98 -8.80
C LYS A 111 9.75 -14.14 -8.82
N ILE A 112 10.14 -14.62 -7.64
CA ILE A 112 11.00 -15.77 -7.48
C ILE A 112 10.27 -16.78 -6.61
N GLU A 113 10.10 -17.99 -7.14
CA GLU A 113 9.31 -19.05 -6.51
C GLU A 113 10.02 -19.67 -5.32
N GLY A 114 11.29 -20.08 -5.50
CA GLY A 114 12.09 -20.65 -4.44
C GLY A 114 13.58 -20.34 -4.56
N LEU A 115 14.27 -20.43 -3.43
CA LEU A 115 15.72 -20.39 -3.29
C LEU A 115 16.16 -21.61 -2.48
N ILE A 116 16.89 -22.52 -3.12
CA ILE A 116 17.44 -23.71 -2.48
C ILE A 116 18.94 -23.75 -2.79
N MET A 117 19.76 -23.90 -1.75
CA MET A 117 21.19 -24.11 -1.87
C MET A 117 21.57 -25.31 -1.02
N GLU A 118 22.17 -26.32 -1.65
CA GLU A 118 22.59 -27.54 -0.98
C GLU A 118 24.12 -27.63 -0.93
N GLY A 119 24.62 -28.09 0.21
CA GLY A 119 26.03 -28.33 0.45
C GLY A 119 26.31 -29.81 0.64
N ALA A 120 27.43 -30.27 0.10
CA ALA A 120 27.98 -31.57 0.46
C ALA A 120 28.55 -31.53 1.88
N ASN A 121 28.23 -32.56 2.66
CA ASN A 121 28.82 -32.84 3.97
C ASN A 121 30.08 -33.72 3.83
N ALA A 122 30.85 -33.89 4.91
CA ALA A 122 31.99 -34.81 4.98
C ALA A 122 31.66 -36.27 4.60
N GLU A 123 30.39 -36.65 4.66
CA GLU A 123 29.87 -37.97 4.28
C GLU A 123 29.30 -37.99 2.84
N GLU A 124 29.61 -36.98 2.01
CA GLU A 124 29.12 -36.78 0.63
C GLU A 124 27.59 -36.66 0.48
N LEU A 125 26.86 -36.53 1.60
CA LEU A 125 25.42 -36.30 1.61
C LEU A 125 25.11 -34.81 1.33
N LEU A 126 24.10 -34.56 0.48
CA LEU A 126 23.57 -33.22 0.22
C LEU A 126 22.65 -32.78 1.36
N SER A 127 22.95 -31.63 1.95
CA SER A 127 22.13 -31.00 3.00
C SER A 127 21.76 -29.57 2.60
N PRO A 128 20.49 -29.14 2.74
CA PRO A 128 20.10 -27.77 2.41
C PRO A 128 20.76 -26.79 3.38
N ILE A 129 21.59 -25.89 2.85
CA ILE A 129 22.20 -24.76 3.57
C ILE A 129 21.25 -23.57 3.55
N VAL A 130 20.58 -23.34 2.42
CA VAL A 130 19.58 -22.27 2.30
C VAL A 130 18.31 -22.90 1.74
N SER A 131 17.19 -22.67 2.41
CA SER A 131 15.89 -23.12 1.96
C SER A 131 14.86 -22.01 2.16
N SER A 132 14.20 -21.60 1.07
CA SER A 132 12.95 -20.87 1.18
C SER A 132 11.82 -21.89 1.33
N GLU A 133 11.40 -22.15 2.56
CA GLU A 133 10.25 -23.04 2.78
C GLU A 133 8.95 -22.35 2.38
N HIS A 134 8.11 -23.11 1.68
CA HIS A 134 6.76 -22.72 1.36
C HIS A 134 5.84 -23.26 2.44
N LEU A 135 5.43 -22.43 3.41
CA LEU A 135 4.32 -22.81 4.28
C LEU A 135 3.07 -22.98 3.39
N SER A 136 2.22 -23.96 3.69
CA SER A 136 1.04 -24.29 2.90
C SER A 136 0.05 -23.14 2.69
N ASP A 137 0.18 -22.06 3.47
CA ASP A 137 -0.63 -20.84 3.42
C ASP A 137 0.09 -19.64 2.73
N SER A 138 1.33 -19.82 2.28
CA SER A 138 2.13 -18.79 1.62
C SER A 138 1.89 -18.74 0.11
N PRO A 139 1.85 -17.54 -0.51
CA PRO A 139 1.72 -17.39 -1.97
C PRO A 139 2.92 -18.04 -2.65
N ALA A 140 2.78 -18.64 -3.84
CA ALA A 140 3.80 -19.44 -4.59
C ALA A 140 5.18 -18.77 -4.89
N TYR A 141 5.50 -17.63 -4.27
CA TYR A 141 6.76 -16.92 -4.36
C TYR A 141 7.33 -16.61 -2.98
N PHE A 142 8.61 -16.88 -2.76
CA PHE A 142 9.30 -16.39 -1.57
C PHE A 142 9.71 -14.93 -1.71
N PHE A 143 9.90 -14.43 -2.93
CA PHE A 143 10.25 -13.02 -3.19
C PHE A 143 9.44 -12.44 -4.35
N LYS A 144 8.92 -11.23 -4.16
CA LYS A 144 8.21 -10.46 -5.17
C LYS A 144 8.53 -8.98 -5.06
N ALA A 145 8.95 -8.37 -6.16
CA ALA A 145 9.14 -6.93 -6.28
C ALA A 145 8.29 -6.39 -7.44
N GLU A 146 7.49 -5.35 -7.17
CA GLU A 146 6.68 -4.64 -8.16
C GLU A 146 7.02 -3.15 -8.13
N LEU A 147 7.44 -2.60 -9.26
CA LEU A 147 7.70 -1.18 -9.45
C LEU A 147 6.70 -0.62 -10.47
N GLU A 148 5.99 0.42 -10.07
CA GLU A 148 4.97 1.05 -10.91
C GLU A 148 5.17 2.57 -10.95
N LYS A 149 5.23 3.13 -12.15
CA LYS A 149 5.24 4.58 -12.37
C LYS A 149 3.83 5.06 -12.68
N MET A 150 3.34 5.96 -11.83
CA MET A 150 2.00 6.51 -11.91
C MET A 150 1.93 7.68 -12.91
N PRO A 151 0.74 7.99 -13.46
CA PRO A 151 0.56 9.15 -14.35
C PRO A 151 0.79 10.48 -13.62
N GLU A 152 1.13 11.54 -14.37
CA GLU A 152 1.57 12.86 -13.87
C GLU A 152 0.59 13.56 -12.91
N ASN A 153 -0.66 13.12 -12.85
CA ASN A 153 -1.72 13.68 -12.00
C ASN A 153 -1.92 12.93 -10.67
N SER A 154 -1.06 11.96 -10.36
CA SER A 154 -1.09 11.18 -9.12
C SER A 154 -0.35 11.88 -7.98
N LEU A 155 -0.74 11.59 -6.73
CA LEU A 155 -0.09 12.15 -5.54
C LEU A 155 1.30 11.54 -5.29
N SER A 156 1.51 10.30 -5.75
CA SER A 156 2.75 9.53 -5.62
C SER A 156 3.24 9.11 -7.01
N PRO A 157 4.37 9.66 -7.50
CA PRO A 157 4.84 9.41 -8.87
C PRO A 157 5.32 7.97 -9.10
N TYR A 158 5.77 7.30 -8.04
CA TYR A 158 6.25 5.91 -8.09
C TYR A 158 5.67 5.11 -6.93
N LYS A 159 5.41 3.84 -7.20
CA LYS A 159 4.98 2.85 -6.22
C LYS A 159 5.94 1.65 -6.26
N LEU A 160 6.45 1.27 -5.10
CA LEU A 160 7.31 0.10 -4.93
C LEU A 160 6.66 -0.85 -3.92
N GLY A 161 6.37 -2.07 -4.36
CA GLY A 161 5.91 -3.16 -3.51
C GLY A 161 6.96 -4.25 -3.42
N VAL A 162 7.40 -4.59 -2.21
CA VAL A 162 8.32 -5.70 -1.97
C VAL A 162 7.70 -6.64 -0.95
N VAL A 163 7.58 -7.91 -1.33
CA VAL A 163 7.15 -9.00 -0.45
C VAL A 163 8.26 -10.03 -0.41
N MET A 164 8.67 -10.42 0.79
CA MET A 164 9.68 -11.45 1.02
C MET A 164 9.25 -12.33 2.20
N ASP A 165 9.20 -13.64 1.99
CA ASP A 165 9.02 -14.63 3.04
C ASP A 165 10.37 -15.02 3.68
N SER A 166 10.30 -15.61 4.88
CA SER A 166 11.50 -15.96 5.64
C SER A 166 12.27 -17.06 4.93
N VAL A 167 13.58 -16.86 4.80
CA VAL A 167 14.51 -17.88 4.29
C VAL A 167 15.26 -18.47 5.48
N GLU A 168 15.29 -19.79 5.56
CA GLU A 168 16.08 -20.52 6.54
C GLU A 168 17.50 -20.70 6.01
N ILE A 169 18.49 -20.36 6.84
CA ILE A 169 19.90 -20.56 6.55
C ILE A 169 20.47 -21.49 7.62
N LEU A 170 20.78 -22.73 7.25
CA LEU A 170 21.44 -23.69 8.11
C LEU A 170 22.95 -23.45 8.09
N TYR A 171 23.53 -23.19 9.26
CA TYR A 171 24.98 -23.01 9.35
C TYR A 171 25.70 -24.36 9.30
N ASN A 172 26.45 -24.57 8.21
CA ASN A 172 27.39 -25.68 8.07
C ASN A 172 28.78 -25.16 7.70
N LYS A 173 29.75 -25.31 8.62
CA LYS A 173 31.11 -24.79 8.43
C LYS A 173 31.79 -25.37 7.18
N GLN A 174 31.67 -26.68 6.94
CA GLN A 174 32.36 -27.33 5.82
C GLN A 174 31.80 -26.83 4.48
N SER A 175 30.48 -26.90 4.31
CA SER A 175 29.85 -26.49 3.06
C SER A 175 29.99 -24.99 2.79
N LEU A 176 29.93 -24.14 3.83
CA LEU A 176 30.20 -22.70 3.68
C LEU A 176 31.65 -22.42 3.25
N THR A 177 32.62 -23.19 3.76
CA THR A 177 34.03 -23.03 3.38
C THR A 177 34.23 -23.38 1.90
N GLU A 178 33.63 -24.48 1.43
CA GLU A 178 33.69 -24.86 0.02
C GLU A 178 32.98 -23.85 -0.89
N ILE A 179 31.84 -23.30 -0.47
CA ILE A 179 31.15 -22.23 -1.19
C ILE A 179 32.03 -20.98 -1.28
N THR A 180 32.67 -20.57 -0.18
CA THR A 180 33.58 -19.41 -0.22
C THR A 180 34.77 -19.64 -1.15
N LYS A 181 35.33 -20.86 -1.18
CA LYS A 181 36.38 -21.22 -2.13
C LYS A 181 35.88 -21.20 -3.58
N PHE A 182 34.67 -21.74 -3.83
CA PHE A 182 34.09 -21.80 -5.17
C PHE A 182 33.84 -20.40 -5.76
N PHE A 183 33.34 -19.48 -4.94
CA PHE A 183 33.08 -18.09 -5.37
C PHE A 183 34.28 -17.16 -5.19
N ASP A 184 35.44 -17.68 -4.77
CA ASP A 184 36.65 -16.91 -4.47
C ASP A 184 36.39 -15.74 -3.50
N LEU A 185 35.49 -15.97 -2.53
CA LEU A 185 35.05 -14.99 -1.56
C LEU A 185 35.98 -15.01 -0.36
N GLN A 186 36.83 -13.99 -0.22
CA GLN A 186 37.58 -13.73 1.03
C GLN A 186 36.62 -13.14 2.08
N ILE A 187 35.85 -14.00 2.73
CA ILE A 187 34.93 -13.60 3.81
C ILE A 187 35.52 -14.00 5.15
N ASP A 188 36.02 -13.02 5.90
CA ASP A 188 36.21 -13.17 7.34
C ASP A 188 34.82 -13.19 8.00
N THR A 189 34.35 -14.40 8.34
CA THR A 189 32.98 -14.68 8.81
C THR A 189 32.49 -13.81 9.97
N PRO A 190 33.28 -13.57 11.05
CA PRO A 190 32.80 -12.80 12.20
C PRO A 190 32.75 -11.29 11.91
N THR A 191 33.76 -10.74 11.24
CA THR A 191 33.83 -9.33 10.85
C THR A 191 32.77 -8.98 9.81
N PHE A 192 32.50 -9.89 8.87
CA PHE A 192 31.44 -9.71 7.88
C PHE A 192 30.05 -9.63 8.51
N LEU A 193 29.71 -10.56 9.41
CA LEU A 193 28.40 -10.56 10.08
C LEU A 193 28.22 -9.33 10.96
N TYR A 194 29.25 -8.94 11.71
CA TYR A 194 29.23 -7.72 12.52
C TYR A 194 29.00 -6.48 11.64
N ASN A 195 29.79 -6.33 10.57
CA ASN A 195 29.63 -5.21 9.64
C ASN A 195 28.28 -5.22 8.93
N PHE A 196 27.73 -6.41 8.62
CA PHE A 196 26.42 -6.54 8.01
C PHE A 196 25.32 -6.03 8.95
N VAL A 197 25.35 -6.45 10.22
CA VAL A 197 24.37 -6.03 11.23
C VAL A 197 24.53 -4.55 11.58
N GLU A 198 25.75 -4.03 11.65
CA GLU A 198 26.00 -2.65 12.06
C GLU A 198 25.71 -1.63 10.93
N THR A 199 26.07 -1.94 9.68
CA THR A 199 26.06 -0.93 8.60
C THR A 199 24.88 -1.02 7.64
N ARG A 200 24.21 -2.17 7.51
CA ARG A 200 23.10 -2.33 6.56
C ARG A 200 21.79 -1.68 7.02
N PRO A 201 21.39 -1.75 8.31
CA PRO A 201 20.14 -1.13 8.75
C PRO A 201 20.11 0.38 8.50
N SER A 202 21.20 1.08 8.80
CA SER A 202 21.31 2.53 8.61
C SER A 202 21.26 2.94 7.13
N LYS A 203 21.86 2.14 6.23
CA LYS A 203 21.76 2.36 4.78
C LYS A 203 20.33 2.15 4.26
N ILE A 204 19.65 1.11 4.74
CA ILE A 204 18.25 0.82 4.38
C ILE A 204 17.35 1.94 4.89
N GLU A 205 17.55 2.40 6.12
CA GLU A 205 16.81 3.51 6.70
C GLU A 205 16.97 4.80 5.87
N ASN A 206 18.21 5.15 5.51
CA ASN A 206 18.49 6.31 4.66
C ASN A 206 17.85 6.18 3.28
N PHE A 207 17.87 4.98 2.69
CA PHE A 207 17.20 4.73 1.42
C PHE A 207 15.68 4.92 1.52
N CYS A 208 15.04 4.35 2.53
CA CYS A 208 13.60 4.50 2.76
C CYS A 208 13.23 5.97 3.00
N ARG A 209 14.03 6.69 3.80
CA ARG A 209 13.86 8.12 4.08
C ARG A 209 13.91 8.95 2.80
N ASN A 210 14.96 8.78 1.99
CA ASN A 210 15.11 9.51 0.72
C ASN A 210 13.94 9.23 -0.24
N LYS A 211 13.46 7.99 -0.30
CA LYS A 211 12.33 7.63 -1.19
C LYS A 211 10.98 8.14 -0.69
N LEU A 212 10.77 8.23 0.62
CA LEU A 212 9.60 8.88 1.20
C LEU A 212 9.59 10.39 0.92
N GLU A 213 10.76 11.06 0.98
CA GLU A 213 10.89 12.48 0.61
C GLU A 213 10.56 12.74 -0.87
N GLU A 214 10.93 11.80 -1.75
CA GLU A 214 10.54 11.80 -3.18
C GLU A 214 9.04 11.44 -3.41
N ARG A 215 8.25 11.25 -2.35
CA ARG A 215 6.82 10.86 -2.38
C ARG A 215 6.53 9.50 -3.00
N TRP A 216 7.44 8.54 -2.86
CA TRP A 216 7.18 7.16 -3.29
C TRP A 216 6.16 6.50 -2.35
N ASP A 217 5.23 5.74 -2.94
CA ASP A 217 4.36 4.82 -2.20
C ASP A 217 5.12 3.50 -1.98
N LEU A 218 5.54 3.24 -0.75
CA LEU A 218 6.32 2.06 -0.38
C LEU A 218 5.44 1.06 0.37
N SER A 219 5.32 -0.15 -0.16
CA SER A 219 4.63 -1.28 0.48
C SER A 219 5.62 -2.42 0.71
N LEU A 220 6.19 -2.49 1.91
CA LEU A 220 7.22 -3.45 2.28
C LEU A 220 6.63 -4.49 3.25
N ASN A 221 6.58 -5.75 2.83
CA ASN A 221 6.24 -6.90 3.68
C ASN A 221 7.41 -7.89 3.64
N ILE A 222 8.39 -7.67 4.51
CA ILE A 222 9.68 -8.39 4.49
C ILE A 222 9.79 -9.19 5.79
N LYS A 223 9.76 -10.52 5.69
CA LYS A 223 10.12 -11.42 6.78
C LYS A 223 11.64 -11.62 6.79
N VAL A 224 12.26 -11.40 7.94
CA VAL A 224 13.73 -11.46 8.07
C VAL A 224 14.19 -12.92 7.97
N PRO A 225 15.25 -13.23 7.20
CA PRO A 225 15.83 -14.57 7.17
C PRO A 225 16.43 -14.91 8.54
N TYR A 226 16.40 -16.17 8.92
CA TYR A 226 16.94 -16.64 10.20
C TYR A 226 18.01 -17.70 9.98
N VAL A 227 19.02 -17.68 10.85
CA VAL A 227 20.15 -18.62 10.80
C VAL A 227 19.97 -19.66 11.89
N VAL A 228 19.95 -20.93 11.51
CA VAL A 228 19.88 -22.07 12.42
C VAL A 228 21.29 -22.62 12.63
N ILE A 229 21.72 -22.68 13.88
CA ILE A 229 23.02 -23.23 14.26
C ILE A 229 22.78 -24.60 14.92
N PRO A 230 23.13 -25.72 14.27
CA PRO A 230 22.90 -27.05 14.82
C PRO A 230 23.82 -27.32 16.03
N GLU A 231 23.28 -27.96 17.07
CA GLU A 231 24.01 -28.29 18.31
C GLU A 231 25.25 -29.17 18.06
N SER A 232 25.19 -30.08 17.09
CA SER A 232 26.28 -30.97 16.70
C SER A 232 27.41 -30.28 15.92
N GLY A 233 27.23 -29.02 15.49
CA GLY A 233 28.23 -28.21 14.79
C GLY A 233 29.04 -27.28 15.71
N CYS A 234 28.77 -27.27 17.01
CA CYS A 234 29.45 -26.41 17.98
C CYS A 234 30.79 -27.03 18.41
N PHE A 235 31.91 -26.46 17.93
CA PHE A 235 33.24 -26.67 18.52
C PHE A 235 33.39 -25.86 19.82
N LEU A 236 32.46 -26.04 20.77
CA LEU A 236 32.67 -25.66 22.17
C LEU A 236 32.77 -26.94 23.01
N LYS A 237 33.81 -27.72 22.72
CA LYS A 237 34.44 -28.68 23.63
C LYS A 237 35.93 -28.75 23.31
#